data_AF-A0A7W3V0W7-F1
#
_entry.id   AF-A0A7W3V0W7-F1
#
_cell.length_a   1.000
_cell.length_b   1.000
_cell.length_c   1.000
_cell.angle_alpha   90.00
_cell.angle_beta   90.00
_cell.angle_gamma   90.00
#
_symmetry.space_group_name_H-M   'P 1'
#
loop_
_entity.id
_entity.type
_entity.pdbx_description
1 polymer ?
#
loop_
_entity_poly.entity_id
_entity_poly.type
_entity_poly.pdbx_seq_one_letter_code
_entity_poly.pdbx_strand_id
1 'polypeptide(L)'
;MNTLFDPDFVDVEKEVDYWLVLTSQAAPDQMDFHKYTEPVIRAACDIYIRHPHATGQQWMRELDGVLRRPCSDNGVQFNRMVAAKCWLHLQGNV
;
A
#
# COMPACT_ATOMS: atom_id res chain seq x y z
N MET A 1 22.20 -15.00 4.95
CA MET A 1 22.30 -13.67 4.32
C MET A 1 21.34 -12.77 5.09
N ASN A 2 21.83 -11.97 6.03
CA ASN A 2 21.03 -10.97 6.70
C ASN A 2 20.85 -9.82 5.72
N THR A 3 19.72 -9.79 5.01
CA THR A 3 19.27 -8.60 4.32
C THR A 3 18.93 -7.57 5.40
N LEU A 4 19.88 -6.68 5.65
CA LEU A 4 19.60 -5.39 6.28
C LEU A 4 18.44 -4.80 5.50
N PHE A 5 17.26 -4.77 6.12
CA PHE A 5 16.09 -4.08 5.60
C PHE A 5 16.53 -2.61 5.55
N ASP A 6 16.93 -2.14 4.38
CA ASP A 6 17.32 -0.76 4.20
C ASP A 6 16.02 0.06 4.24
N PRO A 7 15.77 0.83 5.31
CA PRO A 7 14.54 1.59 5.43
C PRO A 7 14.45 2.69 4.36
N ASP A 8 15.52 2.98 3.63
CA ASP A 8 15.52 3.95 2.53
C ASP A 8 15.26 3.30 1.16
N PHE A 9 15.17 1.96 1.10
CA PHE A 9 14.94 1.22 -0.15
C PHE A 9 13.63 0.45 -0.12
N VAL A 10 12.62 0.98 -0.82
CA VAL A 10 11.34 0.29 -1.05
C VAL A 10 11.33 -0.32 -2.45
N ASP A 11 11.29 -1.66 -2.51
CA ASP A 11 11.11 -2.41 -3.75
C ASP A 11 9.62 -2.49 -4.09
N VAL A 12 9.13 -1.50 -4.85
CA VAL A 12 7.70 -1.34 -5.16
C VAL A 12 7.12 -2.56 -5.88
N GLU A 13 7.89 -3.21 -6.77
CA GLU A 13 7.40 -4.39 -7.49
C GLU A 13 7.26 -5.59 -6.53
N LYS A 14 8.19 -5.78 -5.60
CA LYS A 14 8.04 -6.82 -4.56
C LYS A 14 6.86 -6.56 -3.63
N GLU A 15 6.60 -5.31 -3.28
CA GLU A 15 5.42 -4.96 -2.48
C GLU A 15 4.14 -5.29 -3.27
N VAL A 16 4.07 -4.92 -4.55
CA VAL A 16 2.94 -5.24 -5.41
C VAL A 16 2.72 -6.76 -5.50
N ASP A 17 3.79 -7.54 -5.72
CA ASP A 17 3.72 -9.01 -5.76
C ASP A 17 3.26 -9.61 -4.41
N TYR A 18 3.79 -9.10 -3.29
CA TYR A 18 3.39 -9.52 -1.95
C TYR A 18 1.88 -9.32 -1.74
N TRP A 19 1.36 -8.14 -2.09
CA TRP A 19 -0.05 -7.83 -1.94
C TRP A 19 -0.94 -8.56 -2.95
N LEU A 20 -0.45 -8.84 -4.15
CA LEU A 20 -1.17 -9.67 -5.13
C LEU A 20 -1.38 -11.09 -4.59
N VAL A 21 -0.33 -11.68 -4.00
CA VAL A 21 -0.40 -13.00 -3.35
C VAL A 21 -1.33 -12.96 -2.13
N LEU A 22 -1.24 -11.93 -1.28
CA LEU A 22 -2.07 -11.83 -0.08
C LEU A 22 -3.55 -11.64 -0.40
N THR A 23 -3.87 -10.83 -1.41
CA THR A 23 -5.25 -10.53 -1.80
C THR A 23 -5.90 -11.68 -2.56
N SER A 24 -5.17 -12.37 -3.44
CA SER A 24 -5.64 -13.58 -4.13
C SER A 24 -5.97 -14.74 -3.18
N GLN A 25 -5.28 -14.83 -2.03
CA GLN A 25 -5.61 -15.80 -0.98
C GLN A 25 -6.84 -15.42 -0.14
N ALA A 26 -7.14 -14.11 -0.01
CA ALA A 26 -8.16 -13.62 0.91
C ALA A 26 -9.56 -13.46 0.28
N ALA A 27 -9.65 -13.17 -1.02
CA ALA A 27 -10.94 -12.96 -1.69
C ALA A 27 -10.82 -13.17 -3.23
N PRO A 28 -11.19 -14.36 -3.75
CA PRO A 28 -11.04 -14.66 -5.18
C PRO A 28 -11.97 -13.85 -6.11
N ASP A 29 -12.99 -13.17 -5.59
CA ASP A 29 -14.11 -12.65 -6.42
C ASP A 29 -14.41 -11.14 -6.35
N GLN A 30 -13.62 -10.30 -5.67
CA GLN A 30 -14.18 -9.00 -5.22
C GLN A 30 -13.60 -7.71 -5.82
N MET A 31 -12.41 -7.69 -6.44
CA MET A 31 -11.93 -6.49 -7.14
C MET A 31 -10.75 -6.83 -8.05
N ASP A 32 -10.74 -6.26 -9.25
CA ASP A 32 -9.58 -6.33 -10.15
C ASP A 32 -8.37 -5.66 -9.46
N PHE A 33 -7.44 -6.47 -8.99
CA PHE A 33 -6.28 -6.04 -8.21
C PHE A 33 -5.49 -4.95 -8.92
N HIS A 34 -5.24 -5.14 -10.22
CA HIS A 34 -4.48 -4.20 -11.04
C HIS A 34 -5.21 -2.87 -11.20
N LYS A 35 -6.55 -2.91 -11.26
CA LYS A 35 -7.38 -1.71 -11.42
C LYS A 35 -7.52 -0.90 -10.13
N TYR A 36 -7.59 -1.55 -8.98
CA TYR A 36 -7.99 -0.87 -7.73
C TYR A 36 -6.95 -0.92 -6.62
N THR A 37 -6.15 -1.98 -6.53
CA THR A 37 -5.24 -2.24 -5.40
C THR A 37 -3.80 -1.88 -5.73
N GLU A 38 -3.32 -2.29 -6.91
CA GLU A 38 -1.96 -1.99 -7.37
C GLU A 38 -1.65 -0.47 -7.38
N PRO A 39 -2.53 0.43 -7.87
CA PRO A 39 -2.26 1.86 -7.85
C PRO A 39 -2.11 2.42 -6.43
N VAL A 40 -2.78 1.79 -5.46
CA VAL A 40 -2.76 2.19 -4.06
C VAL A 40 -1.46 1.78 -3.39
N ILE A 41 -0.97 0.57 -3.66
CA ILE A 41 0.32 0.08 -3.17
C ILE A 41 1.45 0.90 -3.76
N ARG A 42 1.40 1.19 -5.07
CA ARG A 42 2.39 2.06 -5.72
C ARG A 42 2.40 3.46 -5.11
N ALA A 43 1.23 4.06 -4.88
CA ALA A 43 1.12 5.36 -4.23
C ALA A 43 1.63 5.32 -2.77
N ALA A 44 1.31 4.27 -2.04
CA ALA A 44 1.80 4.02 -0.68
C ALA A 44 3.34 4.02 -0.61
N CYS A 45 3.98 3.27 -1.52
CA CYS A 45 5.42 3.20 -1.64
C CYS A 45 6.04 4.53 -2.07
N ASP A 46 5.43 5.23 -3.03
CA ASP A 46 5.89 6.54 -3.49
C ASP A 46 5.86 7.60 -2.37
N ILE A 47 4.78 7.64 -1.56
CA ILE A 47 4.71 8.55 -0.41
C ILE A 47 5.79 8.20 0.62
N TYR A 48 6.05 6.91 0.85
CA TYR A 48 7.12 6.48 1.76
C TYR A 48 8.50 6.90 1.25
N ILE A 49 8.80 6.69 -0.04
CA ILE A 49 10.08 7.09 -0.65
C ILE A 49 10.27 8.62 -0.60
N ARG A 50 9.20 9.40 -0.85
CA ARG A 50 9.25 10.87 -0.76
C ARG A 50 9.42 11.36 0.67
N HIS A 51 8.85 10.65 1.64
CA HIS A 51 8.81 11.05 3.04
C HIS A 51 9.02 9.85 3.99
N PRO A 52 10.23 9.27 4.07
CA PRO A 52 10.49 8.05 4.85
C PRO A 52 10.30 8.26 6.37
N HIS A 53 10.38 9.51 6.82
CA HIS A 53 10.14 9.90 8.22
C HIS A 53 8.76 10.53 8.45
N ALA A 54 7.83 10.42 7.49
CA ALA A 54 6.46 10.89 7.69
C ALA A 54 5.80 10.17 8.88
N THR A 55 5.02 10.93 9.64
CA THR A 55 4.09 10.34 10.60
C THR A 55 2.98 9.59 9.86
N GLY A 56 2.43 8.54 10.45
CA GLY A 56 1.31 7.80 9.84
C GLY A 56 0.12 8.70 9.48
N GLN A 57 -0.10 9.81 10.21
CA GLN A 57 -1.15 10.79 9.90
C GLN A 57 -0.84 11.66 8.67
N GLN A 58 0.42 11.99 8.42
CA GLN A 58 0.83 12.70 7.18
C GLN A 58 0.67 11.76 5.99
N TRP A 59 1.15 10.53 6.15
CA TRP A 59 1.06 9.50 5.13
C TRP A 59 -0.39 9.18 4.74
N MET A 60 -1.27 8.95 5.72
CA MET A 60 -2.71 8.71 5.48
C MET A 60 -3.42 9.89 4.81
N ARG A 61 -2.99 11.13 5.08
CA ARG A 61 -3.58 12.33 4.43
C ARG A 61 -3.20 12.41 2.95
N GLU A 62 -1.94 12.16 2.61
CA GLU A 62 -1.51 12.10 1.21
C GLU A 62 -2.18 10.97 0.46
N LEU A 63 -2.27 9.80 1.10
CA LEU A 63 -2.96 8.64 0.57
C LEU A 63 -4.45 8.93 0.32
N ASP A 64 -5.16 9.60 1.25
CA ASP A 64 -6.57 9.97 1.04
C ASP A 64 -6.75 10.86 -0.20
N GLY A 65 -5.79 11.77 -0.44
CA GLY A 65 -5.76 12.59 -1.64
C GLY A 65 -5.67 11.77 -2.93
N VAL A 66 -4.94 10.65 -2.91
CA VAL A 66 -4.82 9.73 -4.05
C VAL A 66 -6.05 8.83 -4.19
N LEU A 67 -6.61 8.37 -3.08
CA LEU A 67 -7.76 7.45 -3.03
C LEU A 67 -9.11 8.09 -3.40
N ARG A 68 -9.21 9.43 -3.34
CA ARG A 68 -10.42 10.18 -3.74
C ARG A 68 -10.71 10.17 -5.24
N ARG A 69 -9.90 9.51 -6.07
CA ARG A 69 -10.26 9.16 -7.46
C ARG A 69 -11.43 8.16 -7.46
N PRO A 70 -12.24 8.05 -8.54
CA PRO A 70 -13.64 7.65 -8.47
C PRO A 70 -13.82 6.14 -8.22
N CYS A 71 -13.52 5.71 -7.00
CA CYS A 71 -13.93 4.42 -6.46
C CYS A 71 -15.25 4.60 -5.72
N SER A 72 -16.09 3.56 -5.75
CA SER A 72 -17.26 3.48 -4.85
C SER A 72 -16.80 3.52 -3.38
N ASP A 73 -17.69 3.92 -2.46
CA ASP A 73 -17.36 4.02 -1.03
C ASP A 73 -16.76 2.72 -0.44
N ASN A 74 -17.23 1.57 -0.91
CA ASN A 74 -16.67 0.26 -0.53
C ASN A 74 -15.24 0.05 -1.04
N GLY A 75 -14.93 0.50 -2.27
CA GLY A 75 -13.58 0.47 -2.81
C GLY A 75 -12.63 1.39 -2.07
N VAL A 76 -13.10 2.57 -1.64
CA VAL A 76 -12.31 3.50 -0.81
C VAL A 76 -11.95 2.88 0.54
N GLN A 77 -12.88 2.19 1.20
CA GLN A 77 -12.63 1.55 2.49
C GLN A 77 -11.63 0.38 2.37
N PHE A 78 -11.79 -0.47 1.35
CA PHE A 78 -10.86 -1.56 1.06
C PHE A 78 -9.45 -1.02 0.76
N ASN A 79 -9.36 0.00 -0.10
CA ASN A 79 -8.09 0.61 -0.47
C ASN A 79 -7.37 1.25 0.72
N ARG A 80 -8.10 1.94 1.61
CA ARG A 80 -7.53 2.48 2.86
C ARG A 80 -6.97 1.36 3.75
N MET A 81 -7.67 0.22 3.86
CA MET A 81 -7.19 -0.92 4.64
C MET A 81 -5.89 -1.49 4.06
N VAL A 82 -5.83 -1.73 2.74
CA VAL A 82 -4.62 -2.27 2.09
C VAL A 82 -3.45 -1.32 2.28
N ALA A 83 -3.66 -0.02 2.03
CA ALA A 83 -2.64 0.98 2.18
C ALA A 83 -2.13 1.08 3.63
N ALA A 84 -3.01 1.13 4.62
CA ALA A 84 -2.61 1.18 6.02
C ALA A 84 -1.75 -0.03 6.43
N LYS A 85 -2.08 -1.21 5.91
CA LYS A 85 -1.25 -2.41 6.15
C LYS A 85 0.08 -2.35 5.40
N CYS A 86 0.12 -1.83 4.17
CA CYS A 86 1.35 -1.59 3.43
C CYS A 86 2.28 -0.64 4.22
N TRP A 87 1.75 0.45 4.77
CA TRP A 87 2.53 1.34 5.64
C TRP A 87 3.12 0.64 6.87
N LEU A 88 2.32 -0.17 7.57
CA LEU A 88 2.81 -0.93 8.73
C LEU A 88 3.91 -1.93 8.33
N HIS A 89 3.77 -2.57 7.17
CA HIS A 89 4.78 -3.48 6.63
C HIS A 89 6.09 -2.76 6.29
N LEU A 90 6.01 -1.60 5.62
CA LEU A 90 7.17 -0.76 5.27
C LEU A 90 7.90 -0.19 6.50
N GLN A 91 7.23 -0.10 7.65
CA GLN A 91 7.86 0.28 8.92
C GLN A 91 8.45 -0.89 9.71
N GLY A 92 8.36 -2.13 9.20
CA GLY A 92 8.80 -3.33 9.91
C GLY A 92 7.90 -3.70 11.10
N ASN A 93 6.66 -3.20 11.15
CA ASN A 93 5.71 -3.41 12.24
C ASN A 93 4.72 -4.57 11.99
N VAL A 94 5.01 -5.47 11.05
CA VAL A 94 4.18 -6.65 10.68
C VAL A 94 5.04 -7.90 10.59
#